data_AF-A0A534MDS7-F1
#
_entry.id   AF-A0A534MDS7-F1
#
_cell.length_a   1.000
_cell.length_b   1.000
_cell.length_c   1.000
_cell.angle_alpha   90.00
_cell.angle_beta   90.00
_cell.angle_gamma   90.00
#
_symmetry.space_group_name_H-M   'P 1'
#
loop_
_entity.id
_entity.type
_entity.pdbx_description
1 polymer ?
#
loop_
_entity_poly.entity_id
_entity_poly.type
_entity_poly.pdbx_seq_one_letter_code
_entity_poly.pdbx_strand_id
1 'polypeptide(L)' 'MAKLSFFGGVGEIGGNKILVEDRDARIWLDMGAPFDLGEEYFVEFLQPRERFGLR' A
#
# COMPACT_ATOMS: atom_id res chain seq x y z
N MET A 1 16.25 -12.06 14.82
CA MET A 1 15.45 -10.92 15.33
C MET A 1 14.88 -10.30 14.09
N ALA A 2 13.55 -10.27 13.99
CA ALA A 2 12.91 -9.73 12.81
C ALA A 2 13.18 -8.22 12.72
N LYS A 3 13.63 -7.76 11.54
CA LYS A 3 13.74 -6.35 11.20
C LYS A 3 12.61 -6.00 10.23
N LEU A 4 11.90 -4.92 10.53
CA LEU A 4 10.89 -4.36 9.65
C LEU A 4 11.41 -3.05 9.05
N SER A 5 11.20 -2.86 7.76
CA SER A 5 11.45 -1.60 7.07
C SER A 5 10.23 -1.21 6.26
N PHE A 6 9.74 0.00 6.48
CA PHE A 6 8.50 0.50 5.90
C PHE A 6 8.84 1.44 4.74
N PHE A 7 8.54 1.01 3.51
CA PHE A 7 8.77 1.77 2.28
C PHE A 7 7.49 2.42 1.73
N GLY A 8 6.34 2.09 2.30
CA GLY A 8 5.02 2.65 1.96
C GLY A 8 3.98 2.22 2.98
N GLY A 9 2.84 2.90 3.01
CA GLY A 9 1.77 2.75 4.00
C GLY A 9 1.99 3.50 5.32
N VAL A 10 3.02 4.36 5.43
CA VAL A 10 3.28 5.16 6.64
C VAL A 10 2.78 6.58 6.41
N GLY A 11 1.74 6.98 7.15
CA GLY A 11 1.15 8.31 7.01
C GLY A 11 0.36 8.52 5.71
N GLU A 12 0.05 7.46 4.97
CA GLU A 12 -0.72 7.46 3.72
C GLU A 12 -1.82 6.38 3.75
N ILE A 13 -2.80 6.49 2.85
CA ILE A 13 -3.85 5.47 2.66
C ILE A 13 -3.44 4.55 1.51
N GLY A 14 -3.44 3.24 1.74
CA GLY A 14 -2.94 2.27 0.76
C GLY A 14 -1.41 2.26 0.68
N GLY A 15 -0.84 1.81 -0.44
CA GLY A 15 0.60 1.95 -0.68
C GLY A 15 1.53 0.98 0.06
N ASN A 16 1.00 0.02 0.81
CA ASN A 16 1.79 -0.86 1.68
C ASN A 16 2.95 -1.54 0.94
N LYS A 17 4.15 -1.32 1.47
CA LYS A 17 5.40 -1.98 1.04
C LYS A 17 6.27 -2.18 2.26
N ILE A 18 6.23 -3.37 2.82
CA ILE A 18 6.95 -3.68 4.05
C ILE A 18 7.98 -4.76 3.74
N LEU A 19 9.24 -4.48 4.01
CA LEU A 19 10.30 -5.46 3.96
C LEU A 19 10.45 -6.09 5.35
N VAL A 20 10.32 -7.41 5.41
CA VAL A 20 10.59 -8.21 6.61
C VAL A 20 11.84 -9.03 6.37
N GLU A 21 12.81 -8.90 7.28
CA GLU A 21 14.08 -9.61 7.24
C GLU A 21 14.27 -10.39 8.54
N ASP A 22 14.55 -11.70 8.45
CA ASP A 22 15.02 -12.52 9.58
C ASP A 22 16.04 -13.54 9.08
N ARG A 23 17.22 -13.55 9.71
CA ARG A 23 18.40 -14.37 9.31
C ARG A 23 18.77 -14.11 7.84
N ASP A 24 18.71 -15.13 6.99
CA ASP A 24 19.03 -15.14 5.56
C ASP A 24 17.79 -14.97 4.67
N ALA A 25 16.59 -14.91 5.26
CA ALA A 25 15.34 -14.75 4.53
C ALA A 25 14.92 -13.26 4.44
N ARG A 26 14.34 -12.90 3.29
CA ARG A 26 13.74 -11.58 3.06
C ARG A 26 12.43 -11.76 2.30
N ILE A 27 11.37 -11.12 2.79
CA ILE A 27 10.04 -11.17 2.18
C ILE A 27 9.50 -9.75 2.08
N TRP A 28 8.94 -9.43 0.91
CA TRP A 28 8.11 -8.25 0.74
C TRP A 28 6.66 -8.59 1.06
N LEU A 29 6.06 -7.79 1.93
CA LEU A 29 4.63 -7.82 2.18
C LEU A 29 3.99 -6.69 1.38
N ASP A 30 3.14 -7.10 0.43
CA ASP A 30 2.42 -6.24 -0.50
C ASP A 30 3.36 -5.49 -1.48
N MET A 31 2.77 -4.91 -2.52
CA MET A 31 3.38 -3.95 -3.45
C MET A 31 2.29 -2.95 -3.88
N GLY A 32 1.48 -2.50 -2.93
CA GLY A 32 0.30 -1.69 -3.18
C GLY A 32 0.65 -0.29 -3.69
N ALA A 33 -0.23 0.30 -4.50
CA ALA A 33 -0.17 1.71 -4.86
C ALA A 33 -0.83 2.56 -3.75
N PRO A 34 -0.30 3.76 -3.45
CA PRO A 34 -1.00 4.71 -2.58
C PRO A 34 -2.27 5.21 -3.29
N PHE A 35 -3.27 5.60 -2.51
CA PHE A 35 -4.60 5.93 -3.04
C PHE A 35 -4.59 7.16 -3.98
N ASP A 36 -3.64 8.07 -3.75
CA ASP A 36 -3.48 9.36 -4.43
C ASP A 36 -2.52 9.31 -5.63
N LEU A 37 -1.94 8.14 -5.96
CA LEU A 37 -0.88 7.99 -6.98
C LEU A 37 -1.19 8.67 -8.33
N GLY A 38 -2.47 8.73 -8.72
CA GLY A 38 -2.90 9.27 -10.00
C GLY A 38 -3.66 10.59 -9.93
N GLU A 39 -3.81 11.20 -8.75
CA GLU A 39 -4.62 12.43 -8.60
C GLU A 39 -4.07 13.60 -9.41
N GLU A 40 -2.75 13.70 -9.57
CA GLU A 40 -2.13 14.77 -10.37
C GLU A 40 -2.35 14.61 -11.89
N TYR A 41 -2.65 13.41 -12.36
CA TYR A 41 -2.66 13.07 -13.79
C TYR A 41 -4.06 12.74 -14.33
N PHE A 42 -4.99 12.34 -13.47
CA PHE A 42 -6.32 11.88 -13.87
C PHE A 42 -7.41 12.59 -13.08
N VAL A 43 -8.42 13.12 -13.79
CA VAL A 43 -9.57 13.80 -13.18
C VAL A 43 -10.43 12.87 -12.32
N GLU A 44 -10.45 11.57 -12.63
CA GLU A 44 -11.26 10.55 -11.94
C GLU A 44 -10.44 9.28 -11.62
N PHE A 45 -9.27 9.40 -11.00
CA PHE A 45 -8.40 8.24 -10.75
C PHE A 45 -9.04 7.18 -9.83
N LEU A 46 -9.40 7.60 -8.61
CA LEU A 46 -9.91 6.73 -7.55
C LEU A 46 -10.94 7.51 -6.72
N GLN A 47 -12.22 7.29 -7.04
CA GLN A 47 -13.33 7.88 -6.31
C GLN A 47 -13.95 6.85 -5.36
N PRO A 48 -14.44 7.27 -4.17
CA PRO A 48 -15.24 6.42 -3.32
C PRO A 48 -16.40 5.83 -4.12
N ARG A 49 -16.52 4.51 -4.14
CA ARG A 49 -17.68 3.86 -4.75
C ARG A 49 -18.87 4.03 -3.80
N GLU A 50 -19.98 4.59 -4.27
CA GLU A 50 -21.14 4.86 -3.41
C GLU A 50 -21.65 3.60 -2.70
N ARG A 51 -21.68 2.44 -3.38
CA ARG A 51 -22.31 1.21 -2.89
C ARG A 51 -21.72 -0.03 -3.56
N PHE A 52 -21.03 -0.89 -2.79
CA PHE A 52 -21.04 -2.36 -2.92
C PHE A 52 -20.41 -2.97 -1.66
N GLY A 53 -21.13 -2.90 -0.53
CA GLY A 53 -20.91 -3.82 0.59
C GLY A 53 -21.47 -5.19 0.22
N LEU A 54 -20.84 -6.26 0.71
CA LEU A 54 -21.24 -7.66 0.49
C LEU A 54 -22.77 -7.82 0.57
N ARG A 55 -23.35 -8.45 -0.46
CA ARG A 55 -24.74 -8.92 -0.44
C ARG A 55 -24.86 -10.17 0.41
#